data_AF-A0A2U1IXE1-F1
#
_entry.id   AF-A0A2U1IXE1-F1
#
_cell.length_a   1.000
_cell.length_b   1.000
_cell.length_c   1.000
_cell.angle_alpha   90.00
_cell.angle_beta   90.00
_cell.angle_gamma   90.00
#
_symmetry.space_group_name_H-M   'P 1'
#
loop_
_entity.id
_entity.type
_entity.pdbx_description
1 polymer ?
#
loop_
_entity_poly.entity_id
_entity_poly.type
_entity_poly.pdbx_seq_one_letter_code
_entity_poly.pdbx_strand_id
1 'polypeptide(L)'
;MNGITIFSKPLKGGIKRLWTRNFSCSGVEFARKNSKKMIEINKARQEKIEREKKEAEEFLKLKDTKFLNSLLKSKDLFNVQTRYNVNAGTPSSATSEANAQDVYVDHVTSEEANLIFNYAPGASIESMKKNRFSFVNSKVEATSKVMSEMVKRIISIKNQNAQALLDHNIELAIKHFGRNEGDTASPEVQAAVFTVRILHLADHLRVHKKDHSNRRKYTMFLHKRAKILRYLKKKSLERYFECLKELGLRQDMVEGQIPFPKRVE
;
A
#
# COMPACT_ATOMS: atom_id res chain seq x y z
N MET A 1 83.30 61.01 -74.23
CA MET A 1 83.14 59.55 -74.41
C MET A 1 81.67 59.26 -74.64
N ASN A 2 81.39 58.62 -75.76
CA ASN A 2 80.06 58.47 -76.40
C ASN A 2 79.23 57.36 -75.76
N GLY A 3 77.90 57.47 -75.90
CA GLY A 3 76.94 56.46 -75.46
C GLY A 3 76.69 55.33 -76.46
N ILE A 4 75.86 54.36 -76.05
CA ILE A 4 74.57 53.91 -76.64
C ILE A 4 74.20 52.53 -76.05
N THR A 5 72.89 52.37 -75.83
CA THR A 5 72.05 51.32 -75.21
C THR A 5 71.95 49.96 -75.90
N ILE A 6 71.69 48.87 -75.14
CA ILE A 6 70.80 47.73 -75.53
C ILE A 6 70.04 47.17 -74.29
N PHE A 7 68.77 46.75 -74.52
CA PHE A 7 67.70 46.20 -73.67
C PHE A 7 67.98 44.91 -72.86
N SER A 8 67.28 44.70 -71.72
CA SER A 8 66.39 43.54 -71.45
C SER A 8 65.61 43.64 -70.10
N LYS A 9 64.37 43.12 -70.06
CA LYS A 9 63.48 42.84 -68.89
C LYS A 9 63.38 41.30 -68.70
N PRO A 10 62.71 40.69 -67.69
CA PRO A 10 62.03 41.17 -66.45
C PRO A 10 62.35 40.29 -65.19
N LEU A 11 61.66 40.47 -64.04
CA LEU A 11 60.89 39.40 -63.34
C LEU A 11 59.98 39.96 -62.21
N LYS A 12 58.81 39.35 -62.07
CA LYS A 12 57.64 39.75 -61.25
C LYS A 12 57.73 39.20 -59.81
N GLY A 13 57.35 39.99 -58.81
CA GLY A 13 57.12 39.55 -57.43
C GLY A 13 55.85 40.19 -56.84
N GLY A 14 54.80 39.38 -56.65
CA GLY A 14 53.45 39.83 -56.31
C GLY A 14 53.23 40.21 -54.84
N ILE A 15 52.32 41.17 -54.65
CA ILE A 15 51.84 41.69 -53.37
C ILE A 15 51.04 40.61 -52.62
N LYS A 16 51.41 40.34 -51.37
CA LYS A 16 50.71 39.42 -50.44
C LYS A 16 49.26 39.88 -50.22
N ARG A 17 48.28 39.14 -50.76
CA ARG A 17 46.89 39.22 -50.29
C ARG A 17 46.73 38.26 -49.11
N LEU A 18 46.72 38.81 -47.90
CA LEU A 18 46.24 38.11 -46.70
C LEU A 18 44.78 37.73 -46.91
N TRP A 19 44.51 36.47 -47.22
CA TRP A 19 43.18 35.90 -47.08
C TRP A 19 42.89 35.73 -45.59
N THR A 20 42.18 36.66 -44.97
CA THR A 20 41.39 36.31 -43.79
C THR A 20 40.30 35.37 -44.26
N ARG A 21 40.50 34.05 -44.09
CA ARG A 21 39.41 33.08 -44.22
C ARG A 21 38.37 33.45 -43.18
N ASN A 22 37.30 34.13 -43.60
CA ASN A 22 36.07 34.18 -42.84
C ASN A 22 35.56 32.75 -42.77
N PHE A 23 35.94 32.02 -41.72
CA PHE A 23 35.28 30.77 -41.37
C PHE A 23 33.81 31.12 -41.13
N SER A 24 32.93 30.69 -42.04
CA SER A 24 31.50 30.90 -41.87
C SER A 24 31.09 30.31 -40.52
N CYS A 25 30.57 31.14 -39.63
CA CYS A 25 30.09 30.75 -38.29
C CYS A 25 28.93 29.73 -38.34
N SER A 26 28.48 29.32 -39.52
CA SER A 26 27.32 28.45 -39.77
C SER A 26 27.40 27.10 -39.03
N GLY A 27 28.56 26.45 -38.99
CA GLY A 27 28.74 25.17 -38.28
C GLY A 27 28.70 25.33 -36.76
N VAL A 28 29.27 26.42 -36.24
CA VAL A 28 29.28 26.75 -34.81
C VAL A 28 27.88 27.16 -34.34
N GLU A 29 27.15 27.92 -35.15
CA GLU A 29 25.76 28.29 -34.90
C GLU A 29 24.81 27.09 -34.95
N PHE A 30 25.02 26.16 -35.88
CA PHE A 30 24.26 24.90 -35.94
C PHE A 30 24.50 24.02 -34.72
N ALA A 31 25.75 23.88 -34.28
CA ALA A 31 26.10 23.18 -33.04
C ALA A 31 25.48 23.84 -31.81
N ARG A 32 25.47 25.18 -31.74
CA ARG A 32 24.78 25.95 -30.68
C ARG A 32 23.27 25.73 -30.69
N LYS A 33 22.62 25.70 -31.86
CA LYS A 33 21.18 25.43 -31.98
C LYS A 33 20.83 24.00 -31.53
N ASN A 34 21.63 23.00 -31.93
CA ASN A 34 21.44 21.61 -31.52
C ASN A 34 21.70 21.42 -30.01
N SER A 35 22.70 22.09 -29.46
CA SER A 35 22.99 22.11 -28.01
C SER A 35 21.82 22.68 -27.22
N LYS A 36 21.27 23.84 -27.62
CA LYS A 36 20.08 24.44 -26.99
C LYS A 36 18.87 23.51 -27.04
N LYS A 37 18.61 22.89 -28.20
CA LYS A 37 17.54 21.90 -28.36
C LYS A 37 17.72 20.70 -27.44
N MET A 38 18.94 20.21 -27.24
CA MET A 38 19.22 19.12 -26.30
C MET A 38 19.02 19.52 -24.84
N ILE A 39 19.38 20.75 -24.47
CA ILE A 39 19.11 21.30 -23.13
C ILE A 39 17.61 21.39 -22.89
N GLU A 40 16.83 21.87 -23.86
CA GLU A 40 15.36 21.92 -23.79
C GLU A 40 14.75 20.53 -23.64
N ILE A 41 15.20 19.55 -24.42
CA ILE A 41 14.73 18.15 -24.32
C ILE A 41 15.05 17.57 -22.94
N ASN A 42 16.25 17.80 -22.42
CA ASN A 42 16.66 17.32 -21.11
C ASN A 42 15.87 18.00 -19.99
N LYS A 43 15.62 19.31 -20.10
CA LYS A 43 14.78 20.08 -19.17
C LYS A 43 13.35 19.56 -19.16
N ALA A 44 12.74 19.35 -20.33
CA ALA A 44 11.41 18.76 -20.45
C ALA A 44 11.35 17.33 -19.88
N ARG A 45 12.42 16.54 -20.04
CA ARG A 45 12.53 15.20 -19.44
C ARG A 45 12.65 15.27 -17.92
N GLN A 46 13.41 16.21 -17.37
CA GLN A 46 13.51 16.46 -15.94
C GLN A 46 12.17 16.92 -15.35
N GLU A 47 11.50 17.88 -15.98
CA GLU A 47 10.16 18.34 -15.58
C GLU A 47 9.12 17.21 -15.61
N LYS A 48 9.23 16.28 -16.58
CA LYS A 48 8.40 15.08 -16.63
C LYS A 48 8.67 14.15 -15.44
N ILE A 49 9.94 13.85 -15.17
CA ILE A 49 10.35 13.02 -14.02
C ILE A 49 9.90 13.65 -12.69
N GLU A 50 10.03 14.97 -12.55
CA GLU A 50 9.59 15.69 -11.35
C GLU A 50 8.08 15.64 -11.15
N ARG A 51 7.29 15.78 -12.23
CA ARG A 51 5.84 15.57 -12.16
C ARG A 51 5.49 14.14 -11.76
N GLU A 52 6.09 13.14 -12.41
CA GLU A 52 5.89 11.73 -12.08
C GLU A 52 6.25 11.43 -10.61
N LYS A 53 7.33 12.02 -10.09
CA LYS A 53 7.71 11.92 -8.67
C LYS A 53 6.68 12.56 -7.74
N LYS A 54 6.23 13.78 -8.04
CA LYS A 54 5.19 14.47 -7.25
C LYS A 54 3.89 13.67 -7.22
N GLU A 55 3.45 13.16 -8.38
CA GLU A 55 2.28 12.29 -8.49
C GLU A 55 2.45 10.99 -7.67
N ALA A 56 3.65 10.40 -7.66
CA ALA A 56 3.94 9.21 -6.86
C ALA A 56 3.94 9.50 -5.35
N GLU A 57 4.48 10.63 -4.91
CA GLU A 57 4.44 11.08 -3.51
C GLU A 57 3.00 11.35 -3.04
N GLU A 58 2.20 12.03 -3.87
CA GLU A 58 0.77 12.23 -3.61
C GLU A 58 0.03 10.89 -3.53
N PHE A 59 0.36 9.94 -4.40
CA PHE A 59 -0.21 8.59 -4.38
C PHE A 59 0.16 7.81 -3.12
N LEU A 60 1.39 7.95 -2.61
CA LEU A 60 1.81 7.30 -1.37
C LEU A 60 1.01 7.83 -0.18
N LYS A 61 0.85 9.16 -0.07
CA LYS A 61 0.00 9.78 0.96
C LYS A 61 -1.44 9.30 0.91
N LEU A 62 -1.93 8.98 -0.28
CA LEU A 62 -3.29 8.47 -0.48
C LEU A 62 -3.44 7.02 0.02
N LYS A 63 -2.36 6.22 0.08
CA LYS A 63 -2.42 4.84 0.59
C LYS A 63 -2.48 4.77 2.12
N ASP A 64 -2.03 5.80 2.80
CA ASP A 64 -2.01 5.86 4.26
C ASP A 64 -3.34 6.39 4.81
N THR A 65 -4.44 5.66 4.55
CA THR A 65 -5.75 6.03 5.07
C THR A 65 -6.00 5.41 6.44
N LYS A 66 -6.83 6.08 7.26
CA LYS A 66 -7.26 5.56 8.57
C LYS A 66 -7.85 4.15 8.44
N PHE A 67 -8.68 3.95 7.41
CA PHE A 67 -9.27 2.65 7.12
C PHE A 67 -8.21 1.60 6.78
N LEU A 68 -7.30 1.86 5.82
CA LEU A 68 -6.30 0.87 5.41
C LEU A 68 -5.31 0.52 6.53
N ASN A 69 -5.00 1.49 7.41
CA ASN A 69 -4.17 1.27 8.58
C ASN A 69 -4.88 0.48 9.70
N SER A 70 -6.22 0.46 9.70
CA SER A 70 -7.01 -0.33 10.66
C SER A 70 -7.10 -1.82 10.31
N LEU A 71 -6.83 -2.20 9.06
CA LEU A 71 -6.94 -3.60 8.61
C LEU A 71 -5.84 -4.46 9.22
N LEU A 72 -6.21 -5.63 9.73
CA LEU A 72 -5.26 -6.61 10.27
C LEU A 72 -4.43 -7.21 9.13
N LYS A 73 -3.10 -7.17 9.28
CA LYS A 73 -2.17 -7.86 8.38
C LYS A 73 -1.60 -9.06 9.11
N SER A 74 -1.40 -10.16 8.37
CA SER A 74 -0.82 -11.38 8.92
C SER A 74 0.56 -11.15 9.55
N LYS A 75 1.36 -10.24 8.98
CA LYS A 75 2.69 -9.89 9.49
C LYS A 75 2.65 -9.28 10.89
N ASP A 76 1.63 -8.48 11.19
CA ASP A 76 1.55 -7.72 12.43
C ASP A 76 1.13 -8.61 13.61
N LEU A 77 0.43 -9.72 13.33
CA LEU A 77 -0.06 -10.66 14.34
C LEU A 77 1.04 -11.53 14.97
N PHE A 78 2.09 -11.83 14.20
CA PHE A 78 3.19 -12.72 14.63
C PHE A 78 4.49 -11.96 14.95
N ASN A 79 4.53 -10.65 14.77
CA ASN A 79 5.69 -9.82 15.10
C ASN A 79 5.79 -9.57 16.62
N VAL A 80 5.87 -10.65 17.39
CA VAL A 80 6.57 -10.63 18.66
C VAL A 80 8.04 -10.62 18.28
N GLN A 81 8.62 -9.45 18.06
CA GLN A 81 10.05 -9.34 18.34
C GLN A 81 10.18 -9.69 19.81
N THR A 82 10.51 -10.94 20.11
CA THR A 82 11.26 -11.25 21.31
C THR A 82 12.49 -10.37 21.19
N ARG A 83 12.47 -9.18 21.80
CA ARG A 83 13.71 -8.52 22.18
C ARG A 83 14.29 -9.47 23.22
N TYR A 84 15.03 -10.48 22.76
CA TYR A 84 16.04 -11.11 23.59
C TYR A 84 16.98 -9.97 23.97
N ASN A 85 16.76 -9.38 25.14
CA ASN A 85 17.76 -8.55 25.76
C ASN A 85 18.88 -9.51 26.16
N VAL A 86 19.90 -9.61 25.31
CA VAL A 86 21.02 -10.55 25.45
C VAL A 86 21.79 -10.33 26.77
N ASN A 87 21.53 -9.23 27.47
CA ASN A 87 22.22 -8.81 28.69
C ASN A 87 21.40 -8.94 29.98
N ALA A 88 20.17 -9.48 29.96
CA ALA A 88 19.39 -9.70 31.17
C ALA A 88 19.33 -11.20 31.50
N GLY A 89 20.10 -11.64 32.50
CA GLY A 89 20.07 -13.00 33.05
C GLY A 89 18.79 -13.35 33.83
N THR A 90 17.75 -12.54 33.71
CA THR A 90 16.39 -12.80 34.18
C THR A 90 15.45 -12.38 33.05
N PRO A 91 14.36 -13.13 32.79
CA PRO A 91 13.37 -12.69 31.82
C PRO A 91 12.78 -11.39 32.37
N SER A 92 13.17 -10.25 31.79
CA SER A 92 12.57 -8.98 32.13
C SER A 92 11.09 -9.09 31.78
N SER A 93 10.23 -8.96 32.80
CA SER A 93 8.83 -8.56 32.67
C SER A 93 8.76 -7.16 32.05
N ALA A 94 9.07 -7.09 30.75
CA ALA A 94 8.94 -5.89 29.96
C ALA A 94 7.51 -5.84 29.45
N THR A 95 6.67 -5.13 30.20
CA THR A 95 5.40 -4.58 29.75
C THR A 95 5.62 -3.83 28.43
N SER A 96 5.22 -4.46 27.34
CA SER A 96 4.85 -3.77 26.11
C SER A 96 3.39 -4.10 25.83
N GLU A 97 2.54 -3.69 26.77
CA GLU A 97 1.12 -3.44 26.53
C GLU A 97 1.01 -2.23 25.62
N ALA A 98 1.34 -2.40 24.35
CA ALA A 98 0.99 -1.44 23.31
C ALA A 98 -0.12 -2.08 22.46
N ASN A 99 -1.32 -2.13 23.04
CA ASN A 99 -2.61 -2.17 22.35
C ASN A 99 -2.76 -3.19 21.21
N ALA A 100 -2.28 -4.41 21.36
CA ALA A 100 -2.84 -5.52 20.58
C ALA A 100 -4.18 -5.88 21.22
N GLN A 101 -5.25 -5.16 20.86
CA GLN A 101 -6.61 -5.57 21.20
C GLN A 101 -6.73 -7.05 20.78
N ASP A 102 -7.00 -7.95 21.72
CA ASP A 102 -7.14 -9.36 21.38
C ASP A 102 -8.34 -9.49 20.44
N VAL A 103 -8.07 -9.78 19.17
CA VAL A 103 -9.10 -9.98 18.16
C VAL A 103 -9.43 -11.46 18.08
N TYR A 104 -10.72 -11.74 18.12
CA TYR A 104 -11.30 -13.08 18.15
C TYR A 104 -12.05 -13.37 16.85
N VAL A 105 -12.17 -14.66 16.52
CA VAL A 105 -12.96 -15.16 15.39
C VAL A 105 -14.45 -15.24 15.78
N ASP A 106 -15.32 -15.48 14.80
CA ASP A 106 -16.77 -15.68 14.96
C ASP A 106 -17.54 -14.47 15.54
N HIS A 107 -17.09 -13.26 15.19
CA HIS A 107 -17.74 -12.01 15.57
C HIS A 107 -17.80 -11.76 17.09
N VAL A 108 -16.98 -12.47 17.88
CA VAL A 108 -16.91 -12.27 19.32
C VAL A 108 -16.30 -10.90 19.61
N THR A 109 -17.10 -10.02 20.22
CA THR A 109 -16.63 -8.70 20.63
C THR A 109 -15.67 -8.80 21.81
N SER A 110 -14.85 -7.76 22.03
CA SER A 110 -13.93 -7.75 23.18
C SER A 110 -14.67 -7.77 24.52
N GLU A 111 -15.87 -7.19 24.59
CA GLU A 111 -16.74 -7.21 25.77
C GLU A 111 -17.30 -8.61 26.03
N GLU A 112 -17.84 -9.26 25.00
CA GLU A 112 -18.31 -10.66 25.10
C GLU A 112 -17.17 -11.60 25.47
N ALA A 113 -15.99 -11.44 24.87
CA ALA A 113 -14.83 -12.23 25.22
C ALA A 113 -14.45 -12.06 26.71
N ASN A 114 -14.52 -10.84 27.24
CA ASN A 114 -14.26 -10.59 28.66
C ASN A 114 -15.32 -11.26 29.54
N LEU A 115 -16.60 -11.17 29.18
CA LEU A 115 -17.69 -11.84 29.90
C LEU A 115 -17.52 -13.37 29.89
N ILE A 116 -17.18 -13.94 28.74
CA ILE A 116 -17.02 -15.39 28.57
C ILE A 116 -15.77 -15.90 29.28
N PHE A 117 -14.62 -15.26 29.10
CA PHE A 117 -13.35 -15.82 29.57
C PHE A 117 -12.97 -15.40 30.98
N ASN A 118 -13.33 -14.18 31.40
CA ASN A 118 -12.95 -13.69 32.73
C ASN A 118 -14.07 -13.90 33.75
N TYR A 119 -15.35 -13.69 33.36
CA TYR A 119 -16.47 -13.68 34.29
C TYR A 119 -17.21 -15.03 34.40
N ALA A 120 -17.52 -15.68 33.28
CA ALA A 120 -18.27 -16.95 33.26
C ALA A 120 -17.65 -18.10 34.09
N PRO A 121 -16.32 -18.34 34.13
CA PRO A 121 -15.77 -19.40 34.97
C PRO A 121 -16.05 -19.15 36.46
N GLY A 122 -15.99 -17.90 36.92
CA GLY A 122 -16.33 -17.54 38.31
C GLY A 122 -17.81 -17.77 38.63
N ALA A 123 -18.70 -17.28 37.76
CA ALA A 123 -20.15 -17.42 37.95
C ALA A 123 -20.61 -18.90 37.95
N SER A 124 -20.00 -19.75 37.11
CA SER A 124 -20.33 -21.19 37.09
C SER A 124 -19.90 -21.90 38.38
N ILE A 125 -18.72 -21.55 38.91
CA ILE A 125 -18.22 -22.04 40.20
C ILE A 125 -19.13 -21.60 41.35
N GLU A 126 -19.57 -20.34 41.36
CA GLU A 126 -20.48 -19.82 42.38
C GLU A 126 -21.83 -20.54 42.37
N SER A 127 -22.38 -20.81 41.18
CA SER A 127 -23.59 -21.60 41.03
C SER A 127 -23.43 -23.04 41.56
N MET A 128 -22.28 -23.67 41.31
CA MET A 128 -21.96 -25.00 41.86
C MET A 128 -21.86 -24.99 43.39
N LYS A 129 -21.22 -23.97 43.99
CA LYS A 129 -21.14 -23.80 45.46
C LYS A 129 -22.55 -23.70 46.07
N LYS A 130 -23.48 -23.02 45.39
CA LYS A 130 -24.86 -22.83 45.86
C LYS A 130 -25.67 -24.13 45.90
N ASN A 131 -25.42 -25.05 44.98
CA ASN A 131 -26.17 -26.31 44.87
C ASN A 131 -25.75 -27.39 45.90
N ARG A 132 -24.85 -27.09 46.86
CA ARG A 132 -24.40 -27.90 48.02
C ARG A 132 -23.99 -29.36 47.75
N PHE A 133 -23.92 -29.80 46.50
CA PHE A 133 -23.70 -31.21 46.15
C PHE A 133 -22.21 -31.59 45.95
N SER A 134 -21.28 -30.63 46.01
CA SER A 134 -19.85 -30.94 45.97
C SER A 134 -19.03 -29.89 46.73
N PHE A 135 -17.99 -30.37 47.42
CA PHE A 135 -16.92 -29.51 47.91
C PHE A 135 -16.16 -28.97 46.70
N VAL A 136 -16.45 -27.73 46.32
CA VAL A 136 -15.68 -27.04 45.29
C VAL A 136 -14.29 -26.79 45.85
N ASN A 137 -13.34 -27.62 45.42
CA ASN A 137 -11.93 -27.52 45.79
C ASN A 137 -11.23 -26.46 44.91
N SER A 138 -10.15 -25.87 45.43
CA SER A 138 -9.27 -24.94 44.70
C SER A 138 -8.79 -25.47 43.34
N LYS A 139 -8.69 -26.80 43.21
CA LYS A 139 -8.36 -27.49 41.97
C LYS A 139 -9.41 -27.26 40.86
N VAL A 140 -10.70 -27.26 41.21
CA VAL A 140 -11.81 -27.05 40.25
C VAL A 140 -11.80 -25.61 39.71
N GLU A 141 -11.48 -24.66 40.58
CA GLU A 141 -11.34 -23.26 40.19
C GLU A 141 -10.15 -23.07 39.24
N ALA A 142 -9.01 -23.70 39.55
CA ALA A 142 -7.82 -23.68 38.68
C ALA A 142 -8.10 -24.33 37.32
N THR A 143 -8.75 -25.49 37.26
CA THR A 143 -9.08 -26.15 35.99
C THR A 143 -10.02 -25.31 35.14
N SER A 144 -10.98 -24.62 35.75
CA SER A 144 -11.93 -23.75 35.03
C SER A 144 -11.23 -22.56 34.39
N LYS A 145 -10.28 -21.94 35.12
CA LYS A 145 -9.44 -20.85 34.60
C LYS A 145 -8.55 -21.31 33.45
N VAL A 146 -7.93 -22.49 33.59
CA VAL A 146 -7.12 -23.09 32.52
C VAL A 146 -7.97 -23.36 31.29
N MET A 147 -9.18 -23.91 31.46
CA MET A 147 -10.10 -24.18 30.36
C MET A 147 -10.52 -22.88 29.64
N SER A 148 -10.88 -21.82 30.37
CA SER A 148 -11.22 -20.53 29.75
C SER A 148 -10.05 -19.95 28.97
N GLU A 149 -8.82 -20.09 29.48
CA GLU A 149 -7.62 -19.64 28.77
C GLU A 149 -7.37 -20.46 27.49
N MET A 150 -7.55 -21.78 27.56
CA MET A 150 -7.42 -22.66 26.40
C MET A 150 -8.43 -22.27 25.30
N VAL A 151 -9.70 -22.03 25.66
CA VAL A 151 -10.72 -21.59 24.70
C VAL A 151 -10.39 -20.22 24.13
N LYS A 152 -9.92 -19.27 24.95
CA LYS A 152 -9.46 -17.95 24.49
C LYS A 152 -8.36 -18.08 23.42
N ARG A 153 -7.40 -18.99 23.61
CA ARG A 153 -6.33 -19.25 22.64
C ARG A 153 -6.86 -19.88 21.35
N ILE A 154 -7.81 -20.81 21.42
CA ILE A 154 -8.41 -21.46 20.25
C ILE A 154 -9.14 -20.45 19.37
N ILE A 155 -9.89 -19.54 19.98
CA ILE A 155 -10.72 -18.56 19.26
C ILE A 155 -9.91 -17.33 18.79
N SER A 156 -8.73 -17.09 19.36
CA SER A 156 -7.85 -15.99 18.95
C SER A 156 -7.48 -16.06 17.47
N ILE A 157 -7.58 -14.94 16.75
CA ILE A 157 -7.20 -14.83 15.32
C ILE A 157 -5.74 -15.24 15.08
N LYS A 158 -4.86 -15.08 16.06
CA LYS A 158 -3.43 -15.45 15.94
C LYS A 158 -3.24 -16.92 15.57
N ASN A 159 -4.13 -17.80 16.02
CA ASN A 159 -4.04 -19.24 15.79
C ASN A 159 -4.90 -19.72 14.61
N GLN A 160 -5.44 -18.79 13.82
CA GLN A 160 -6.46 -19.06 12.82
C GLN A 160 -5.88 -18.99 11.39
N ASN A 161 -6.70 -19.40 10.43
CA ASN A 161 -6.30 -19.43 9.02
C ASN A 161 -6.35 -18.03 8.38
N ALA A 162 -5.78 -17.93 7.17
CA ALA A 162 -5.78 -16.67 6.41
C ALA A 162 -7.19 -16.20 6.01
N GLN A 163 -8.15 -17.12 5.95
CA GLN A 163 -9.55 -16.84 5.64
C GLN A 163 -10.25 -16.13 6.81
N ALA A 164 -10.03 -16.54 8.05
CA ALA A 164 -10.59 -15.88 9.23
C ALA A 164 -10.13 -14.41 9.33
N LEU A 165 -8.86 -14.16 9.01
CA LEU A 165 -8.34 -12.78 8.92
C LEU A 165 -9.03 -11.96 7.83
N LEU A 166 -9.28 -12.56 6.65
CA LEU A 166 -10.03 -11.92 5.58
C LEU A 166 -11.44 -11.57 6.04
N ASP A 167 -12.14 -12.50 6.67
CA ASP A 167 -13.52 -12.33 7.10
C ASP A 167 -13.65 -11.25 8.18
N HIS A 168 -12.70 -11.21 9.12
CA HIS A 168 -12.62 -10.11 10.09
C HIS A 168 -12.40 -8.74 9.41
N ASN A 169 -11.47 -8.65 8.45
CA ASN A 169 -11.23 -7.40 7.72
C ASN A 169 -12.44 -6.97 6.87
N ILE A 170 -13.21 -7.92 6.34
CA ILE A 170 -14.47 -7.66 5.64
C ILE A 170 -15.50 -7.07 6.61
N GLU A 171 -15.60 -7.61 7.83
CA GLU A 171 -16.49 -7.07 8.85
C GLU A 171 -16.10 -5.63 9.25
N LEU A 172 -14.81 -5.36 9.46
CA LEU A 172 -14.31 -4.00 9.71
C LEU A 172 -14.69 -3.05 8.58
N ALA A 173 -14.57 -3.49 7.33
CA ALA A 173 -14.97 -2.71 6.16
C ALA A 173 -16.49 -2.43 6.12
N ILE A 174 -17.32 -3.40 6.48
CA ILE A 174 -18.78 -3.22 6.58
C ILE A 174 -19.12 -2.21 7.67
N LYS A 175 -18.53 -2.34 8.86
CA LYS A 175 -18.75 -1.41 9.98
C LYS A 175 -18.31 0.02 9.66
N HIS A 176 -17.19 0.18 8.93
CA HIS A 176 -16.65 1.50 8.60
C HIS A 176 -17.43 2.22 7.49
N PHE A 177 -17.85 1.50 6.45
CA PHE A 177 -18.51 2.10 5.27
C PHE A 177 -20.04 1.96 5.27
N GLY A 178 -20.59 1.21 6.21
CA GLY A 178 -22.03 1.03 6.37
C GLY A 178 -22.70 2.34 6.79
N ARG A 179 -23.83 2.67 6.17
CA ARG A 179 -24.58 3.89 6.49
C ARG A 179 -25.42 3.74 7.74
N ASN A 180 -25.99 2.55 7.88
CA ASN A 180 -26.86 2.14 8.96
C ASN A 180 -26.32 0.84 9.54
N GLU A 181 -26.75 0.51 10.76
CA GLU A 181 -26.49 -0.79 11.37
C GLU A 181 -27.03 -1.91 10.45
N GLY A 182 -26.14 -2.83 10.04
CA GLY A 182 -26.49 -3.93 9.13
C GLY A 182 -26.46 -3.61 7.64
N ASP A 183 -26.00 -2.42 7.22
CA ASP A 183 -25.87 -2.10 5.80
C ASP A 183 -24.75 -2.91 5.13
N THR A 184 -25.13 -3.91 4.34
CA THR A 184 -24.22 -4.79 3.59
C THR A 184 -24.24 -4.55 2.08
N ALA A 185 -25.25 -3.83 1.59
CA ALA A 185 -25.55 -3.74 0.16
C ALA A 185 -25.14 -2.40 -0.46
N SER A 186 -24.82 -1.38 0.34
CA SER A 186 -24.38 -0.09 -0.20
C SER A 186 -23.16 -0.20 -1.13
N PRO A 187 -23.11 0.63 -2.19
CA PRO A 187 -22.01 0.60 -3.15
C PRO A 187 -20.64 0.91 -2.51
N GLU A 188 -20.60 1.76 -1.48
CA GLU A 188 -19.38 2.02 -0.69
C GLU A 188 -18.90 0.76 0.03
N VAL A 189 -19.82 0.09 0.75
CA VAL A 189 -19.54 -1.16 1.46
C VAL A 189 -19.04 -2.22 0.49
N GLN A 190 -19.74 -2.44 -0.62
CA GLN A 190 -19.30 -3.41 -1.62
C GLN A 190 -17.91 -3.08 -2.18
N ALA A 191 -17.62 -1.81 -2.46
CA ALA A 191 -16.30 -1.37 -2.93
C ALA A 191 -15.20 -1.60 -1.87
N ALA A 192 -15.50 -1.39 -0.59
CA ALA A 192 -14.61 -1.66 0.53
C ALA A 192 -14.34 -3.17 0.69
N VAL A 193 -15.37 -4.01 0.60
CA VAL A 193 -15.23 -5.48 0.64
C VAL A 193 -14.35 -5.99 -0.51
N PHE A 194 -14.55 -5.48 -1.74
CA PHE A 194 -13.64 -5.82 -2.85
C PHE A 194 -12.22 -5.33 -2.58
N THR A 195 -12.04 -4.17 -1.95
CA THR A 195 -10.72 -3.65 -1.60
C THR A 195 -9.98 -4.59 -0.65
N VAL A 196 -10.63 -5.08 0.41
CA VAL A 196 -10.04 -6.07 1.33
C VAL A 196 -9.63 -7.34 0.58
N ARG A 197 -10.51 -7.88 -0.28
CA ARG A 197 -10.22 -9.07 -1.10
C ARG A 197 -9.08 -8.85 -2.10
N ILE A 198 -9.00 -7.66 -2.70
CA ILE A 198 -7.93 -7.26 -3.61
C ILE A 198 -6.59 -7.23 -2.86
N LEU A 199 -6.55 -6.66 -1.65
CA LEU A 199 -5.33 -6.60 -0.84
C LEU A 199 -4.86 -8.00 -0.43
N HIS A 200 -5.77 -8.83 0.08
CA HIS A 200 -5.45 -10.22 0.44
C HIS A 200 -4.88 -11.02 -0.75
N LEU A 201 -5.52 -10.91 -1.91
CA LEU A 201 -5.08 -11.62 -3.11
C LEU A 201 -3.80 -11.02 -3.71
N ALA A 202 -3.59 -9.72 -3.56
CA ALA A 202 -2.35 -9.06 -3.95
C ALA A 202 -1.16 -9.62 -3.16
N ASP A 203 -1.30 -9.75 -1.84
CA ASP A 203 -0.25 -10.32 -0.99
C ASP A 203 0.05 -11.79 -1.35
N HIS A 204 -0.97 -12.59 -1.64
CA HIS A 204 -0.78 -13.96 -2.15
C HIS A 204 -0.01 -13.97 -3.48
N LEU A 205 -0.39 -13.11 -4.44
CA LEU A 205 0.23 -13.05 -5.77
C LEU A 205 1.65 -12.47 -5.77
N ARG A 206 2.02 -11.65 -4.77
CA ARG A 206 3.39 -11.17 -4.56
C ARG A 206 4.35 -12.33 -4.28
N VAL A 207 3.89 -13.31 -3.49
CA VAL A 207 4.64 -14.55 -3.20
C VAL A 207 4.53 -15.52 -4.38
N HIS A 208 3.31 -15.77 -4.87
CA HIS A 208 3.03 -16.79 -5.89
C HIS A 208 2.92 -16.19 -7.30
N LYS A 209 4.06 -15.85 -7.89
CA LYS A 209 4.16 -15.16 -9.19
C LYS A 209 3.66 -15.99 -10.40
N LYS A 210 3.50 -17.31 -10.29
CA LYS A 210 3.05 -18.20 -11.38
C LYS A 210 1.57 -18.58 -11.30
N ASP A 211 0.84 -18.07 -10.31
CA ASP A 211 -0.59 -18.37 -10.13
C ASP A 211 -1.46 -17.50 -11.04
N HIS A 212 -1.77 -18.02 -12.23
CA HIS A 212 -2.56 -17.32 -13.24
C HIS A 212 -4.06 -17.29 -12.91
N SER A 213 -4.57 -18.35 -12.26
CA SER A 213 -5.99 -18.47 -11.90
C SER A 213 -6.39 -17.41 -10.87
N ASN A 214 -5.57 -17.23 -9.83
CA ASN A 214 -5.81 -16.20 -8.83
C ASN A 214 -5.52 -14.79 -9.36
N ARG A 215 -4.57 -14.64 -10.30
CA ARG A 215 -4.39 -13.35 -11.00
C ARG A 215 -5.63 -12.93 -11.78
N ARG A 216 -6.29 -13.89 -12.47
CA ARG A 216 -7.56 -13.62 -13.14
C ARG A 216 -8.62 -13.14 -12.14
N LYS A 217 -8.75 -13.82 -10.99
CA LYS A 217 -9.68 -13.42 -9.92
C LYS A 217 -9.38 -12.00 -9.39
N TYR A 218 -8.10 -11.69 -9.18
CA TYR A 218 -7.64 -10.36 -8.76
C TYR A 218 -8.09 -9.27 -9.75
N THR A 219 -7.84 -9.47 -11.04
CA THR A 219 -8.28 -8.50 -12.06
C THR A 219 -9.80 -8.39 -12.15
N MET A 220 -10.52 -9.50 -12.00
CA MET A 220 -11.98 -9.47 -11.92
C MET A 220 -12.48 -8.63 -10.75
N PHE A 221 -11.84 -8.72 -9.57
CA PHE A 221 -12.21 -7.89 -8.43
C PHE A 221 -11.91 -6.41 -8.65
N LEU A 222 -10.76 -6.06 -9.24
CA LEU A 222 -10.46 -4.68 -9.64
C LEU A 222 -11.56 -4.10 -10.54
N HIS A 223 -11.97 -4.85 -11.56
CA HIS A 223 -13.00 -4.42 -12.50
C HIS A 223 -14.39 -4.31 -11.84
N LYS A 224 -14.75 -5.26 -10.97
CA LYS A 224 -16.01 -5.20 -10.20
C LYS A 224 -16.05 -3.98 -9.30
N ARG A 225 -14.97 -3.71 -8.55
CA ARG A 225 -14.86 -2.52 -7.69
C ARG A 225 -14.99 -1.23 -8.50
N ALA A 226 -14.28 -1.11 -9.62
CA ALA A 226 -14.37 0.07 -10.47
C ALA A 226 -15.77 0.27 -11.06
N LYS A 227 -16.46 -0.81 -11.47
CA LYS A 227 -17.86 -0.74 -11.94
C LYS A 227 -18.78 -0.16 -10.85
N ILE A 228 -18.63 -0.60 -9.61
CA ILE A 228 -19.43 -0.12 -8.47
C ILE A 228 -19.13 1.35 -8.19
N LEU A 229 -17.86 1.75 -8.19
CA LEU A 229 -17.46 3.15 -7.97
C LEU A 229 -17.95 4.07 -9.10
N ARG A 230 -17.95 3.61 -10.36
CA ARG A 230 -18.57 4.35 -11.48
C ARG A 230 -20.08 4.51 -11.31
N TYR A 231 -20.76 3.49 -10.79
CA TYR A 231 -22.18 3.59 -10.47
C TYR A 231 -22.42 4.61 -9.34
N LEU A 232 -21.62 4.55 -8.28
CA LEU A 232 -21.69 5.51 -7.18
C LEU A 232 -21.48 6.95 -7.68
N LYS A 233 -20.48 7.18 -8.53
CA LYS A 233 -20.22 8.48 -9.16
C LYS A 233 -21.44 9.04 -9.90
N LYS A 234 -22.14 8.19 -10.67
CA LYS A 234 -23.36 8.59 -11.39
C LYS A 234 -24.51 8.94 -10.45
N LYS A 235 -24.58 8.29 -9.28
CA LYS A 235 -25.63 8.50 -8.29
C LYS A 235 -25.36 9.70 -7.39
N SER A 236 -24.12 9.90 -6.98
CA SER A 236 -23.70 10.98 -6.07
C SER A 236 -22.20 11.21 -6.18
N LEU A 237 -21.81 12.42 -6.58
CA LEU A 237 -20.41 12.81 -6.69
C LEU A 237 -19.71 12.96 -5.33
N GLU A 238 -20.40 13.54 -4.35
CA GLU A 238 -19.85 13.76 -3.00
C GLU A 238 -19.43 12.45 -2.33
N ARG A 239 -20.39 11.54 -2.16
CA ARG A 239 -20.16 10.16 -1.67
C ARG A 239 -19.03 9.42 -2.43
N TYR A 240 -18.92 9.65 -3.74
CA TYR A 240 -17.88 9.02 -4.54
C TYR A 240 -16.49 9.52 -4.13
N PHE A 241 -16.31 10.83 -3.96
CA PHE A 241 -15.02 11.40 -3.55
C PHE A 241 -14.65 11.02 -2.12
N GLU A 242 -15.61 11.02 -1.20
CA GLU A 242 -15.41 10.55 0.17
C GLU A 242 -14.94 9.09 0.20
N CYS A 243 -15.67 8.22 -0.50
CA CYS A 243 -15.32 6.80 -0.61
C CYS A 243 -13.94 6.60 -1.26
N LEU A 244 -13.58 7.39 -2.28
CA LEU A 244 -12.25 7.35 -2.91
C LEU A 244 -11.14 7.67 -1.91
N LYS A 245 -11.34 8.75 -1.13
CA LYS A 245 -10.38 9.23 -0.14
C LYS A 245 -10.17 8.23 0.98
N GLU A 246 -11.23 7.60 1.46
CA GLU A 246 -11.13 6.59 2.53
C GLU A 246 -10.50 5.28 2.05
N LEU A 247 -10.82 4.84 0.83
CA LEU A 247 -10.22 3.65 0.22
C LEU A 247 -8.78 3.87 -0.27
N GLY A 248 -8.31 5.11 -0.30
CA GLY A 248 -6.97 5.48 -0.80
C GLY A 248 -6.82 5.29 -2.30
N LEU A 249 -7.90 5.50 -3.06
CA LEU A 249 -7.95 5.30 -4.51
C LEU A 249 -7.90 6.64 -5.25
N ARG A 250 -7.23 6.64 -6.40
CA ARG A 250 -7.24 7.77 -7.34
C ARG A 250 -8.36 7.62 -8.36
N GLN A 251 -8.78 8.74 -8.93
CA GLN A 251 -9.88 8.79 -9.90
C GLN A 251 -9.54 8.08 -11.23
N ASP A 252 -8.28 8.16 -11.67
CA ASP A 252 -7.76 7.50 -12.86
C ASP A 252 -7.90 5.97 -12.81
N MET A 253 -7.69 5.38 -11.63
CA MET A 253 -7.85 3.94 -11.37
C MET A 253 -9.30 3.46 -11.56
N VAL A 254 -10.26 4.37 -11.48
CA VAL A 254 -11.69 4.06 -11.65
C VAL A 254 -12.17 4.39 -13.04
N GLU A 255 -11.79 5.54 -13.61
CA GLU A 255 -12.42 6.10 -14.82
C GLU A 255 -11.77 5.63 -16.12
N GLY A 256 -10.52 5.17 -16.06
CA GLY A 256 -9.78 4.70 -17.22
C GLY A 256 -10.06 3.24 -17.62
N GLN A 257 -9.36 2.81 -18.67
CA GLN A 257 -9.14 1.40 -18.92
C GLN A 257 -8.22 0.85 -17.84
N ILE A 258 -8.67 -0.17 -17.11
CA ILE A 258 -7.84 -0.82 -16.10
C ILE A 258 -6.91 -1.77 -16.86
N PRO A 259 -5.59 -1.50 -16.88
CA PRO A 259 -4.66 -2.38 -17.57
C PRO A 259 -4.62 -3.73 -16.86
N PHE A 260 -4.47 -4.82 -17.61
CA PHE A 260 -4.20 -6.13 -17.04
C PHE A 260 -2.72 -6.16 -16.57
N PRO A 261 -2.43 -6.11 -15.26
CA PRO A 261 -1.06 -6.03 -14.82
C PRO A 261 -0.36 -7.37 -15.07
N LYS A 262 0.81 -7.34 -15.71
CA LYS A 262 1.64 -8.54 -15.89
C LYS A 262 2.13 -9.11 -14.56
N ARG A 263 2.29 -8.25 -13.54
CA ARG A 263 2.72 -8.61 -12.18
C ARG A 263 2.02 -7.70 -11.17
N VAL A 264 1.71 -8.23 -10.00
CA VAL A 264 1.24 -7.42 -8.86
C VAL A 264 2.48 -6.93 -8.12
N GLU A 265 2.59 -5.62 -7.95
CA GLU A 265 3.66 -4.95 -7.20
C GLU A 265 3.20 -4.60 -5.78
#